data_AF-A0A6M1M2I6-F1
#
_entry.id   AF-A0A6M1M2I6-F1
#
_cell.length_a   1.000
_cell.length_b   1.000
_cell.length_c   1.000
_cell.angle_alpha   90.00
_cell.angle_beta   90.00
_cell.angle_gamma   90.00
#
_symmetry.space_group_name_H-M   'P 1'
#
loop_
_entity.id
_entity.type
_entity.pdbx_description
1 polymer ?
#
loop_
_entity_poly.entity_id
_entity_poly.type
_entity_poly.pdbx_seq_one_letter_code
_entity_poly.pdbx_strand_id
1 'polypeptide(L)'
;MRLRIFLAAGFLALGAASALAGASSSQLEAYQPDPSLRTAPKSDLEARVRRACTVVQARMQNTAETSLERPCGCYAKATLRSLDASEIEAYRTTGYFNDSARAKALGAIDSCKLQRPV
;
A
#
# COMPACT_ATOMS: atom_id res chain seq x y z
N MET A 1 -22.96 -36.80 -53.62
CA MET A 1 -21.95 -36.18 -54.50
C MET A 1 -21.08 -35.24 -53.65
N ARG A 2 -19.76 -35.39 -53.76
CA ARG A 2 -18.74 -34.56 -53.08
C ARG A 2 -18.45 -33.34 -53.96
N LEU A 3 -18.41 -32.14 -53.40
CA LEU A 3 -17.61 -31.05 -53.95
C LEU A 3 -16.87 -30.35 -52.81
N ARG A 4 -15.55 -30.57 -52.79
CA ARG A 4 -14.57 -29.86 -51.98
C ARG A 4 -13.97 -28.78 -52.86
N ILE A 5 -14.08 -27.50 -52.50
CA ILE A 5 -13.16 -26.47 -52.98
C ILE A 5 -12.81 -25.56 -51.80
N PHE A 6 -11.51 -25.43 -51.57
CA PHE A 6 -10.83 -24.69 -50.53
C PHE A 6 -10.93 -23.17 -50.74
N LEU A 7 -10.95 -22.41 -49.65
CA LEU A 7 -10.20 -21.14 -49.55
C LEU A 7 -9.90 -20.85 -48.08
N ALA A 8 -8.60 -20.67 -47.82
CA ALA A 8 -8.02 -20.41 -46.53
C ALA A 8 -8.36 -18.99 -46.05
N ALA A 9 -8.80 -18.87 -44.80
CA ALA A 9 -8.60 -17.68 -44.00
C ALA A 9 -8.35 -18.15 -42.57
N GLY A 10 -7.08 -18.20 -42.19
CA GLY A 10 -6.69 -18.42 -40.81
C GLY A 10 -7.17 -17.25 -39.96
N PHE A 11 -8.01 -17.55 -38.97
CA PHE A 11 -8.25 -16.67 -37.85
C PHE A 11 -7.99 -17.46 -36.58
N LEU A 12 -6.74 -17.40 -36.11
CA LEU A 12 -6.36 -17.69 -34.74
C LEU A 12 -7.00 -16.61 -33.85
N ALA A 13 -8.24 -16.80 -33.45
CA ALA A 13 -8.80 -16.08 -32.31
C ALA A 13 -8.33 -16.82 -31.04
N LEU A 14 -7.11 -16.47 -30.65
CA LEU A 14 -6.46 -16.88 -29.41
C LEU A 14 -7.39 -16.54 -28.23
N GLY A 15 -7.67 -17.54 -27.39
CA GLY A 15 -8.38 -17.34 -26.16
C GLY A 15 -7.61 -16.42 -25.22
N ALA A 16 -8.32 -15.50 -24.60
CA ALA A 16 -7.96 -14.90 -23.32
C ALA A 16 -9.23 -14.39 -22.68
N ALA A 17 -9.79 -15.18 -21.76
CA ALA A 17 -10.69 -14.67 -20.75
C ALA A 17 -9.89 -13.71 -19.87
N SER A 18 -9.95 -12.41 -20.15
CA SER A 18 -9.44 -11.37 -19.27
C SER A 18 -10.54 -10.94 -18.32
N ALA A 19 -10.76 -11.73 -17.27
CA ALA A 19 -11.21 -11.17 -16.01
C ALA A 19 -9.95 -10.62 -15.32
N LEU A 20 -9.83 -9.31 -15.17
CA LEU A 20 -9.01 -8.66 -14.15
C LEU A 20 -9.47 -7.21 -13.99
N ALA A 21 -9.79 -6.89 -12.75
CA ALA A 21 -10.19 -5.58 -12.28
C ALA A 21 -9.14 -4.52 -12.65
N GLY A 22 -9.53 -3.59 -13.52
CA GLY A 22 -8.72 -2.44 -13.91
C GLY A 22 -9.36 -1.17 -13.37
N ALA A 23 -9.00 -0.84 -12.14
CA ALA A 23 -8.92 0.51 -11.56
C ALA A 23 -9.99 1.54 -11.98
N SER A 24 -10.88 1.88 -11.04
CA SER A 24 -11.45 3.23 -10.97
C SER A 24 -10.31 4.25 -10.81
N SER A 25 -9.78 4.74 -11.91
CA SER A 25 -8.85 5.87 -11.99
C SER A 25 -9.62 7.21 -11.96
N SER A 26 -10.43 7.41 -10.93
CA SER A 26 -11.14 8.66 -10.68
C SER A 26 -10.95 9.04 -9.21
N GLN A 27 -9.89 9.81 -8.96
CA GLN A 27 -9.49 10.53 -7.72
C GLN A 27 -7.97 10.47 -7.41
N LEU A 28 -7.13 10.23 -8.42
CA LEU A 28 -5.72 10.62 -8.36
C LEU A 28 -5.57 12.09 -8.83
N GLU A 29 -6.45 12.99 -8.37
CA GLU A 29 -6.13 14.41 -8.39
C GLU A 29 -4.82 14.57 -7.62
N ALA A 30 -3.83 15.19 -8.28
CA ALA A 30 -2.50 15.49 -7.78
C ALA A 30 -2.42 15.43 -6.25
N TYR A 31 -1.77 14.39 -5.70
CA TYR A 31 -1.30 14.43 -4.32
C TYR A 31 -0.38 15.64 -4.24
N GLN A 32 -0.93 16.77 -3.81
CA GLN A 32 -0.18 17.98 -3.54
C GLN A 32 0.47 17.68 -2.18
N PRO A 33 1.77 17.36 -2.12
CA PRO A 33 2.42 17.12 -0.84
C PRO A 33 2.22 18.38 0.00
N ASP A 34 1.41 18.24 1.05
CA ASP A 34 1.11 19.34 1.94
C ASP A 34 2.45 19.93 2.42
N PRO A 35 2.76 21.22 2.13
CA PRO A 35 4.03 21.79 2.51
C PRO A 35 4.25 21.76 4.03
N SER A 36 3.19 21.59 4.82
CA SER A 36 3.27 21.33 6.26
C SER A 36 3.86 19.96 6.60
N LEU A 37 3.72 18.93 5.76
CA LEU A 37 4.34 17.62 5.98
C LEU A 37 5.86 17.67 5.82
N ARG A 38 6.41 18.57 4.98
CA ARG A 38 7.87 18.77 4.85
C ARG A 38 8.51 19.23 6.15
N THR A 39 7.83 20.10 6.89
CA THR A 39 8.30 20.67 8.16
C THR A 39 7.71 19.98 9.39
N ALA A 40 6.70 19.12 9.21
CA ALA A 40 5.99 18.46 10.30
C ALA A 40 6.98 17.73 11.22
N PRO A 41 6.89 17.92 12.55
CA PRO A 41 7.71 17.19 13.50
C PRO A 41 7.48 15.69 13.34
N LYS A 42 8.49 14.88 13.66
CA LYS A 42 8.40 13.41 13.58
C LYS A 42 7.21 12.84 14.39
N SER A 43 6.75 13.56 15.42
CA SER A 43 5.56 13.23 16.20
C SER A 43 4.28 13.16 15.36
N ASP A 44 4.13 14.03 14.36
CA ASP A 44 2.92 14.11 13.55
C ASP A 44 2.92 12.99 12.50
N LEU A 45 4.11 12.68 11.96
CA LEU A 45 4.31 11.47 11.15
C LEU A 45 3.99 10.22 11.97
N GLU A 46 4.40 10.17 13.24
CA GLU A 46 4.13 9.03 14.12
C GLU A 46 2.63 8.86 14.35
N ALA A 47 1.92 9.96 14.66
CA ALA A 47 0.47 9.94 14.83
C ALA A 47 -0.25 9.48 13.55
N ARG A 48 0.21 9.94 12.37
CA ARG A 48 -0.35 9.53 11.07
C ARG A 48 -0.12 8.05 10.80
N VAL A 49 1.10 7.56 10.98
CA VAL A 49 1.46 6.15 10.77
C VAL A 49 0.71 5.26 11.77
N ARG A 50 0.60 5.68 13.04
CA ARG A 50 -0.17 4.97 14.07
C ARG A 50 -1.63 4.85 13.66
N ARG A 51 -2.28 5.95 13.28
CA ARG A 51 -3.69 5.94 12.88
C ARG A 51 -3.94 5.07 11.64
N ALA A 52 -3.06 5.17 10.64
CA ALA A 52 -3.14 4.33 9.45
C ALA A 52 -3.01 2.83 9.81
N CYS A 53 -2.05 2.48 10.66
CA CYS A 53 -1.92 1.12 11.17
C CYS A 53 -3.19 0.66 11.87
N THR A 54 -3.74 1.46 12.78
CA THR A 54 -4.92 1.08 13.56
C THR A 54 -6.11 0.77 12.66
N VAL A 55 -6.40 1.64 11.67
CA VAL A 55 -7.51 1.45 10.72
C VAL A 55 -7.31 0.18 9.88
N VAL A 56 -6.11 -0.03 9.36
CA VAL A 56 -5.81 -1.19 8.52
C VAL A 56 -5.90 -2.48 9.32
N GLN A 57 -5.27 -2.53 10.49
CA GLN A 57 -5.27 -3.69 11.37
C GLN A 57 -6.67 -4.01 11.91
N ALA A 58 -7.46 -2.99 12.26
CA ALA A 58 -8.83 -3.17 12.70
C ALA A 58 -9.68 -3.81 11.59
N ARG A 59 -9.51 -3.36 10.34
CA ARG A 59 -10.19 -3.95 9.17
C ARG A 59 -9.73 -5.38 8.89
N MET A 60 -8.43 -5.65 9.00
CA MET A 60 -7.87 -6.99 8.73
C MET A 60 -8.28 -8.01 9.79
N GLN A 61 -8.33 -7.60 11.05
CA GLN A 61 -8.61 -8.49 12.20
C GLN A 61 -10.08 -8.45 12.62
N ASN A 62 -10.90 -7.58 12.00
CA ASN A 62 -12.30 -7.33 12.37
C ASN A 62 -12.45 -7.08 13.89
N THR A 63 -11.62 -6.18 14.42
CA THR A 63 -11.50 -5.87 15.85
C THR A 63 -11.60 -4.37 16.12
N ALA A 64 -11.75 -3.99 17.39
CA ALA A 64 -11.84 -2.58 17.77
C ALA A 64 -10.50 -1.86 17.61
N GLU A 65 -10.54 -0.63 17.09
CA GLU A 65 -9.36 0.23 16.93
C GLU A 65 -8.61 0.48 18.25
N THR A 66 -9.34 0.56 19.37
CA THR A 66 -8.79 0.77 20.72
C THR A 66 -7.88 -0.37 21.18
N SER A 67 -8.17 -1.62 20.78
CA SER A 67 -7.32 -2.78 21.08
C SER A 67 -5.98 -2.74 20.35
N LEU A 68 -5.88 -1.93 19.29
CA LEU A 68 -4.71 -1.84 18.41
C LEU A 68 -3.87 -0.58 18.65
N GLU A 69 -4.30 0.35 19.52
CA GLU A 69 -3.56 1.59 19.81
C GLU A 69 -2.15 1.33 20.32
N ARG A 70 -1.97 0.38 21.25
CA ARG A 70 -0.64 0.00 21.78
C ARG A 70 0.25 -0.65 20.71
N PRO A 71 -0.15 -1.73 20.02
CA PRO A 71 0.73 -2.36 19.03
C PRO A 71 0.96 -1.47 17.80
N CYS A 72 -0.02 -0.67 17.36
CA CYS A 72 0.20 0.31 16.30
C CYS A 72 1.05 1.51 16.74
N GLY A 73 1.03 1.87 18.03
CA GLY A 73 1.98 2.83 18.60
C GLY A 73 3.41 2.31 18.59
N CYS A 74 3.61 1.03 18.96
CA CYS A 74 4.91 0.35 18.81
C CYS A 74 5.39 0.41 17.36
N TYR A 75 4.53 0.04 16.41
CA TYR A 75 4.86 0.02 14.99
C TYR A 75 5.26 1.40 14.46
N ALA A 76 4.48 2.44 14.77
CA ALA A 76 4.77 3.79 14.30
C ALA A 76 6.14 4.28 14.81
N LYS A 77 6.41 4.09 16.09
CA LYS A 77 7.68 4.48 16.72
C LYS A 77 8.86 3.69 16.17
N ALA A 78 8.73 2.36 16.06
CA ALA A 78 9.78 1.49 15.55
C ALA A 78 10.10 1.81 14.08
N THR A 79 9.06 1.98 13.25
CA THR A 79 9.19 2.32 11.83
C THR A 79 9.92 3.64 11.69
N LEU A 80 9.42 4.74 12.26
CA LEU A 80 10.04 6.06 12.10
C LEU A 80 11.44 6.18 12.71
N ARG A 81 11.77 5.37 13.72
CA ARG A 81 13.13 5.28 14.26
C ARG A 81 14.09 4.55 13.33
N SER A 82 13.60 3.61 12.53
CA SER A 82 14.39 2.87 11.56
C SER A 82 14.61 3.61 10.23
N LEU A 83 13.76 4.61 9.94
CA LEU A 83 13.85 5.37 8.71
C LEU A 83 14.99 6.39 8.76
N ASP A 84 15.70 6.50 7.65
CA ASP A 84 16.68 7.56 7.45
C ASP A 84 16.04 8.87 6.94
N ALA A 85 16.85 9.91 6.81
CA ALA A 85 16.36 11.23 6.40
C ALA A 85 15.74 11.21 4.99
N SER A 86 16.32 10.44 4.06
CA SER A 86 15.84 10.34 2.68
C SER A 86 14.51 9.59 2.57
N GLU A 87 14.34 8.53 3.38
CA GLU A 87 13.10 7.77 3.46
C GLU A 87 11.97 8.58 4.11
N ILE A 88 12.30 9.39 5.12
CA ILE A 88 11.33 10.31 5.74
C ILE A 88 10.92 11.39 4.74
N GLU A 89 11.86 11.96 3.99
CA GLU A 89 11.57 12.95 2.97
C GLU A 89 10.72 12.36 1.82
N ALA A 90 11.03 11.14 1.39
CA ALA A 90 10.22 10.41 0.43
C ALA A 90 8.80 10.19 0.95
N TYR A 91 8.64 9.74 2.20
CA TYR A 91 7.33 9.56 2.83
C TYR A 91 6.55 10.88 2.94
N ARG A 92 7.21 11.99 3.24
CA ARG A 92 6.57 13.32 3.27
C ARG A 92 6.13 13.80 1.90
N THR A 93 6.93 13.51 0.87
CA THR A 93 6.68 13.97 -0.50
C THR A 93 5.63 13.12 -1.22
N THR A 94 5.51 11.85 -0.85
CA THR A 94 4.66 10.89 -1.56
C THR A 94 3.49 10.38 -0.74
N GLY A 95 3.56 10.50 0.58
CA GLY A 95 2.56 9.98 1.51
C GLY A 95 2.62 8.46 1.73
N TYR A 96 3.54 7.74 1.08
CA TYR A 96 3.73 6.29 1.17
C TYR A 96 5.20 5.91 1.45
N PHE A 97 5.42 4.73 2.02
CA PHE A 97 6.77 4.20 2.24
C PHE A 97 7.34 3.66 0.92
N ASN A 98 8.54 4.10 0.55
CA ASN A 98 9.30 3.53 -0.57
C ASN A 98 9.74 2.08 -0.24
N ASP A 99 10.33 1.36 -1.21
CA ASP A 99 10.67 -0.05 -1.02
C ASP A 99 11.63 -0.33 0.15
N SER A 100 12.61 0.54 0.38
CA SER A 100 13.55 0.41 1.51
C SER A 100 12.86 0.62 2.85
N ALA A 101 12.05 1.68 2.97
CA ALA A 101 11.25 1.97 4.16
C ALA A 101 10.21 0.88 4.42
N ARG A 102 9.64 0.30 3.36
CA ARG A 102 8.64 -0.76 3.44
C ARG A 102 9.23 -2.04 4.02
N ALA A 103 10.45 -2.43 3.65
CA ALA A 103 11.12 -3.57 4.26
C ALA A 103 11.31 -3.38 5.78
N LYS A 104 11.70 -2.17 6.21
CA LYS A 104 11.84 -1.82 7.62
C LYS A 104 10.50 -1.80 8.36
N ALA A 105 9.46 -1.26 7.72
CA ALA A 105 8.10 -1.24 8.25
C ALA A 105 7.56 -2.67 8.44
N LEU A 106 7.79 -3.59 7.50
CA LEU A 106 7.42 -5.01 7.67
C LEU A 106 8.15 -5.64 8.86
N GLY A 107 9.44 -5.36 9.05
CA GLY A 107 10.16 -5.79 10.26
C GLY A 107 9.57 -5.22 11.55
N ALA A 108 9.09 -3.97 11.52
CA ALA A 108 8.42 -3.35 12.65
C ALA A 108 7.06 -4.02 12.96
N ILE A 109 6.27 -4.39 11.94
CA ILE A 109 5.02 -5.15 12.09
C ILE A 109 5.27 -6.44 12.86
N ASP A 110 6.29 -7.20 12.45
CA ASP A 110 6.66 -8.47 13.09
C ASP A 110 7.09 -8.26 14.55
N SER A 111 7.96 -7.26 14.79
CA SER A 111 8.44 -6.94 16.14
C SER A 111 7.33 -6.48 17.10
N CYS A 112 6.28 -5.85 16.58
CA CYS A 112 5.16 -5.33 17.35
C CYS A 112 3.96 -6.29 17.38
N LYS A 113 4.13 -7.54 16.91
CA LYS A 113 3.12 -8.61 16.91
C LYS A 113 1.83 -8.21 16.19
N LEU A 114 1.95 -7.44 15.12
CA LEU A 114 0.83 -7.05 14.26
C LEU A 114 0.65 -8.07 13.12
N GLN A 115 -0.56 -8.15 12.57
CA GLN A 115 -0.82 -9.02 11.43
C GLN A 115 -0.17 -8.42 10.17
N ARG A 116 0.61 -9.22 9.43
CA ARG A 116 1.21 -8.78 8.17
C ARG A 116 0.13 -8.57 7.10
N PRO A 117 0.09 -7.41 6.44
CA PRO A 117 -0.68 -7.23 5.20
C PRO A 117 -0.15 -8.19 4.14
N VAL A 118 -1.05 -9.00 3.56
CA VAL A 118 -0.76 -9.93 2.45
C VAL A 118 -0.97 -9.25 1.11
#